data_AF-A0A6N9P4W2-F1
#
_entry.id   AF-A0A6N9P4W2-F1
#
_cell.length_a   1.000
_cell.length_b   1.000
_cell.length_c   1.000
_cell.angle_alpha   90.00
_cell.angle_beta   90.00
_cell.angle_gamma   90.00
#
_symmetry.space_group_name_H-M   'P 1'
#
loop_
_entity.id
_entity.type
_entity.pdbx_description
1 polymer ?
#
loop_
_entity_poly.entity_id
_entity_poly.type
_entity_poly.pdbx_seq_one_letter_code
_entity_poly.pdbx_strand_id
1 'polypeptide(L)'
;MGSAFFVCRKESERVRAPPFRRILHPFATKLPSIDNRIDRRPQIGYTGNNTALRRLTACQRCEGIVMGNRNIKLRQHYTAYQRWRLHNTNITLISSNCTGGCILRDLNLPFTSPFINLFIKPHDFIKLCENLEHYMGSAFHDVYSEPHPEGGVYPVALLDDIPIHFMHYSSAEEAFAQWEKRKARMDWDNIYILCTDRDGCTYEDLLRFDQLKYRHKAILCNQKYPEIQSAFYIPGFENQNSVGNIINYINDHTYKKYYDLFDYVGWFNGKLDRQRERAFVPPAGGMKFLLDFFTKKSRGSRGRSPWRCPRGPGFQRAAPFGARCGGEPREEKDMQQMGLVHIYCGNGKGKTTAAMGLALRAAGRGLPVVVAQFLKDGESGECQMLRQLPGVTVIAGNPCGKFSFQMCQEERDQTACCLTQLFREAVQKAKSPGLLVLDEICAALSGGFLQEDEVLGFLQAKPAELEVVMTGREPPERICEMADYISEIMKRRHPYDKGVPARVGIEK
;
A
#
# COMPACT_ATOMS: atom_id res chain seq x y z
N MET A 1 75.26 28.86 -29.43
CA MET A 1 74.94 27.83 -28.42
C MET A 1 73.46 27.93 -28.12
N GLY A 2 72.71 26.87 -28.39
CA GLY A 2 71.25 26.84 -28.43
C GLY A 2 70.77 25.85 -29.50
N SER A 3 71.20 24.60 -29.39
CA SER A 3 70.90 23.46 -30.28
C SER A 3 69.58 22.82 -29.85
N ALA A 4 68.53 22.80 -30.69
CA ALA A 4 68.30 21.87 -31.83
C ALA A 4 67.41 20.68 -31.37
N PHE A 5 66.53 20.06 -32.14
CA PHE A 5 66.48 19.70 -33.57
C PHE A 5 64.99 19.61 -34.00
N PHE A 6 64.54 20.16 -35.14
CA PHE A 6 64.51 19.59 -36.52
C PHE A 6 63.59 18.36 -36.71
N VAL A 7 62.74 18.19 -37.75
CA VAL A 7 62.16 19.02 -38.84
C VAL A 7 61.22 18.10 -39.67
N CYS A 8 60.20 18.72 -40.31
CA CYS A 8 59.37 18.37 -41.50
C CYS A 8 58.96 16.92 -41.84
N ARG A 9 57.67 16.61 -42.06
CA ARG A 9 56.69 17.05 -43.12
C ARG A 9 57.08 16.69 -44.57
N LYS A 10 56.24 15.87 -45.22
CA LYS A 10 55.39 16.19 -46.42
C LYS A 10 54.74 14.89 -46.95
N GLU A 11 53.40 14.82 -47.02
CA GLU A 11 52.55 15.07 -48.22
C GLU A 11 52.79 14.10 -49.39
N SER A 12 51.77 13.30 -49.74
CA SER A 12 51.03 13.44 -51.00
C SER A 12 50.04 12.27 -51.22
N GLU A 13 49.16 12.48 -52.18
CA GLU A 13 47.80 11.98 -52.36
C GLU A 13 47.62 10.69 -53.19
N ARG A 14 46.46 10.04 -52.98
CA ARG A 14 45.54 9.35 -53.93
C ARG A 14 46.00 8.10 -54.72
N VAL A 15 45.14 7.07 -54.71
CA VAL A 15 44.31 6.50 -55.82
C VAL A 15 43.99 5.01 -55.55
N ARG A 16 42.80 4.57 -55.98
CA ARG A 16 42.05 3.32 -55.67
C ARG A 16 42.51 2.05 -56.43
N ALA A 17 42.35 0.88 -55.76
CA ALA A 17 41.90 -0.52 -56.13
C ALA A 17 42.13 -1.09 -57.56
N PRO A 18 42.16 -2.43 -57.86
CA PRO A 18 41.29 -3.54 -57.35
C PRO A 18 41.94 -5.00 -57.42
N PRO A 19 41.27 -6.12 -57.86
CA PRO A 19 40.33 -7.06 -57.18
C PRO A 19 40.78 -8.58 -57.16
N PHE A 20 39.84 -9.54 -56.93
CA PHE A 20 39.89 -11.04 -57.08
C PHE A 20 40.43 -11.90 -55.90
N ARG A 21 40.01 -13.16 -55.61
CA ARG A 21 38.82 -14.02 -55.88
C ARG A 21 38.82 -15.19 -54.87
N ARG A 22 37.61 -15.61 -54.43
CA ARG A 22 37.09 -16.94 -54.01
C ARG A 22 37.99 -18.19 -53.99
N ILE A 23 37.82 -19.01 -52.94
CA ILE A 23 37.94 -20.49 -52.98
C ILE A 23 36.66 -21.15 -52.36
N LEU A 24 36.28 -22.27 -52.96
CA LEU A 24 35.05 -23.10 -52.89
C LEU A 24 35.12 -24.21 -51.79
N HIS A 25 34.04 -24.49 -51.03
CA HIS A 25 33.13 -25.70 -51.02
C HIS A 25 33.77 -27.08 -50.68
N PRO A 26 33.04 -28.21 -50.45
CA PRO A 26 31.62 -28.47 -50.08
C PRO A 26 31.43 -29.64 -49.06
N PHE A 27 30.17 -29.95 -48.65
CA PHE A 27 29.61 -31.32 -48.73
C PHE A 27 28.07 -31.28 -48.62
N ALA A 28 27.40 -31.97 -49.55
CA ALA A 28 25.96 -32.15 -49.69
C ALA A 28 25.52 -33.49 -49.03
N THR A 29 24.25 -33.75 -48.69
CA THR A 29 23.28 -34.37 -49.63
C THR A 29 21.87 -34.58 -49.04
N LYS A 30 20.85 -34.34 -49.89
CA LYS A 30 19.56 -35.06 -50.16
C LYS A 30 18.40 -35.18 -49.13
N LEU A 31 17.23 -34.70 -49.59
CA LEU A 31 15.82 -34.90 -49.18
C LEU A 31 15.24 -36.23 -49.78
N PRO A 32 14.10 -36.84 -49.29
CA PRO A 32 12.73 -36.32 -49.47
C PRO A 32 11.66 -36.66 -48.38
N SER A 33 10.46 -36.10 -48.63
CA SER A 33 9.18 -35.99 -47.88
C SER A 33 8.41 -37.26 -47.49
N ILE A 34 7.59 -37.19 -46.43
CA ILE A 34 6.18 -37.66 -46.32
C ILE A 34 5.49 -37.03 -45.07
N ASP A 35 4.18 -36.82 -45.20
CA ASP A 35 3.24 -35.94 -44.49
C ASP A 35 2.46 -36.61 -43.34
N ASN A 36 2.30 -35.94 -42.19
CA ASN A 36 1.00 -35.56 -41.58
C ASN A 36 1.07 -35.20 -40.08
N ARG A 37 0.49 -34.02 -39.77
CA ARG A 37 -0.22 -33.58 -38.55
C ARG A 37 0.27 -34.06 -37.17
N ILE A 38 0.65 -33.09 -36.32
CA ILE A 38 -0.01 -32.77 -35.03
C ILE A 38 0.71 -31.56 -34.41
N ASP A 39 -0.10 -30.59 -34.01
CA ASP A 39 0.20 -29.36 -33.28
C ASP A 39 1.21 -29.57 -32.14
N ARG A 40 2.36 -28.87 -32.18
CA ARG A 40 3.32 -28.79 -31.07
C ARG A 40 3.79 -27.35 -30.88
N ARG A 41 3.28 -26.71 -29.82
CA ARG A 41 3.89 -25.53 -29.20
C ARG A 41 5.23 -25.92 -28.58
N PRO A 42 6.34 -25.18 -28.79
CA PRO A 42 7.58 -25.42 -28.07
C PRO A 42 7.60 -24.70 -26.72
N GLN A 43 8.00 -25.44 -25.69
CA GLN A 43 8.62 -24.90 -24.48
C GLN A 43 9.95 -24.23 -24.85
N ILE A 44 10.24 -23.04 -24.31
CA ILE A 44 11.60 -22.51 -24.18
C ILE A 44 11.74 -21.83 -22.82
N GLY A 45 12.82 -22.17 -22.12
CA GLY A 45 13.06 -21.96 -20.70
C GLY A 45 13.24 -20.52 -20.22
N TYR A 46 13.04 -20.34 -18.91
CA TYR A 46 13.25 -19.11 -18.17
C TYR A 46 14.65 -19.12 -17.53
N THR A 47 15.56 -18.34 -18.11
CA THR A 47 16.70 -17.75 -17.40
C THR A 47 16.66 -16.24 -17.69
N GLY A 48 16.55 -15.41 -16.65
CA GLY A 48 16.45 -13.96 -16.84
C GLY A 48 16.06 -13.19 -15.58
N ASN A 49 17.08 -12.79 -14.83
CA ASN A 49 17.08 -11.97 -13.61
C ASN A 49 16.05 -10.84 -13.57
N ASN A 50 15.27 -10.81 -12.48
CA ASN A 50 14.18 -9.86 -12.25
C ASN A 50 14.55 -8.87 -11.13
N THR A 51 15.17 -7.75 -11.48
CA THR A 51 15.74 -6.74 -10.57
C THR A 51 14.77 -5.64 -10.12
N ALA A 52 13.46 -5.80 -10.33
CA ALA A 52 12.44 -4.77 -10.07
C ALA A 52 11.63 -4.94 -8.77
N LEU A 53 12.04 -5.86 -7.87
CA LEU A 53 11.29 -6.17 -6.64
C LEU A 53 11.78 -5.43 -5.38
N ARG A 54 12.81 -4.59 -5.45
CA ARG A 54 13.34 -3.89 -4.28
C ARG A 54 12.66 -2.52 -4.07
N ARG A 55 12.02 -2.34 -2.90
CA ARG A 55 11.43 -1.10 -2.31
C ARG A 55 9.90 -0.95 -2.40
N LEU A 56 9.25 -1.96 -1.83
CA LEU A 56 7.94 -1.88 -1.18
C LEU A 56 8.20 -2.26 0.28
N THR A 57 7.43 -1.74 1.25
CA THR A 57 7.41 -2.39 2.58
C THR A 57 6.93 -3.82 2.35
N ALA A 58 7.62 -4.83 2.86
CA ALA A 58 7.48 -6.18 2.28
C ALA A 58 6.07 -6.84 2.41
N CYS A 59 5.06 -6.27 3.12
CA CYS A 59 3.66 -6.79 3.10
C CYS A 59 2.95 -6.29 1.83
N GLN A 60 3.34 -5.15 1.25
CA GLN A 60 2.81 -4.69 -0.05
C GLN A 60 3.27 -5.58 -1.23
N ARG A 61 4.37 -6.33 -1.08
CA ARG A 61 4.85 -7.23 -2.15
C ARG A 61 3.98 -8.48 -2.30
N CYS A 62 3.31 -8.90 -1.22
CA CYS A 62 2.34 -10.01 -1.25
C CYS A 62 1.01 -9.64 -1.95
N GLU A 63 0.66 -8.36 -2.06
CA GLU A 63 -0.72 -7.94 -2.42
C GLU A 63 -0.90 -7.53 -3.89
N GLY A 64 0.17 -7.44 -4.67
CA GLY A 64 0.19 -6.66 -5.91
C GLY A 64 0.20 -7.43 -7.23
N ILE A 65 -0.23 -8.69 -7.26
CA ILE A 65 -0.26 -9.51 -8.47
C ILE A 65 -1.70 -9.99 -8.73
N VAL A 66 -2.37 -9.33 -9.69
CA VAL A 66 -3.64 -9.71 -10.34
C VAL A 66 -4.94 -9.46 -9.56
N MET A 67 -5.39 -8.22 -9.46
CA MET A 67 -6.79 -7.91 -9.07
C MET A 67 -7.38 -6.79 -9.95
N GLY A 68 -8.58 -7.01 -10.49
CA GLY A 68 -9.31 -5.97 -11.22
C GLY A 68 -9.97 -4.95 -10.28
N ASN A 69 -10.24 -3.72 -10.76
CA ASN A 69 -10.82 -2.61 -9.98
C ASN A 69 -12.09 -2.96 -9.18
N ARG A 70 -12.89 -3.92 -9.64
CA ARG A 70 -14.10 -4.39 -8.94
C ARG A 70 -13.76 -5.14 -7.65
N ASN A 71 -12.70 -5.92 -7.64
CA ASN A 71 -12.31 -6.73 -6.48
C ASN A 71 -11.71 -5.88 -5.36
N ILE A 72 -11.04 -4.77 -5.70
CA ILE A 72 -10.53 -3.79 -4.74
C ILE A 72 -11.69 -3.18 -3.93
N LYS A 73 -12.76 -2.73 -4.60
CA LYS A 73 -13.95 -2.20 -3.92
C LYS A 73 -14.63 -3.26 -3.05
N LEU A 74 -14.72 -4.50 -3.54
CA LEU A 74 -15.29 -5.61 -2.77
C LEU A 74 -14.45 -5.94 -1.53
N ARG A 75 -13.11 -5.87 -1.62
CA ARG A 75 -12.22 -6.02 -0.46
C ARG A 75 -12.49 -4.92 0.57
N GLN A 76 -12.59 -3.67 0.13
CA GLN A 76 -12.88 -2.53 1.02
C GLN A 76 -14.22 -2.69 1.74
N HIS A 77 -15.27 -3.15 1.05
CA HIS A 77 -16.56 -3.44 1.70
C HIS A 77 -16.46 -4.60 2.69
N TYR A 78 -15.72 -5.65 2.35
CA TYR A 78 -15.51 -6.78 3.25
C TYR A 78 -14.75 -6.37 4.51
N THR A 79 -13.64 -5.65 4.39
CA THR A 79 -12.87 -5.19 5.55
C THR A 79 -13.66 -4.17 6.38
N ALA A 80 -14.45 -3.29 5.76
CA ALA A 80 -15.36 -2.40 6.48
C ALA A 80 -16.41 -3.17 7.31
N TYR A 81 -16.96 -4.27 6.77
CA TYR A 81 -17.85 -5.15 7.51
C TYR A 81 -17.14 -5.87 8.68
N GLN A 82 -15.91 -6.34 8.46
CA GLN A 82 -15.10 -6.96 9.50
C GLN A 82 -14.79 -5.98 10.64
N ARG A 83 -14.45 -4.72 10.31
CA ARG A 83 -14.27 -3.61 11.28
C ARG A 83 -15.54 -3.33 12.06
N TRP A 84 -16.69 -3.25 11.38
CA TRP A 84 -17.98 -3.01 12.04
C TRP A 84 -18.35 -4.12 13.05
N ARG A 85 -17.96 -5.36 12.79
CA ARG A 85 -18.18 -6.50 13.70
C ARG A 85 -17.20 -6.55 14.87
N LEU A 86 -16.09 -5.82 14.82
CA LEU A 86 -15.06 -5.87 15.83
C LEU A 86 -15.46 -5.03 17.05
N HIS A 87 -15.44 -5.63 18.23
CA HIS A 87 -15.72 -4.94 19.50
C HIS A 87 -14.48 -4.88 20.39
N ASN A 88 -13.58 -5.85 20.27
CA ASN A 88 -12.29 -5.85 20.95
C ASN A 88 -11.27 -5.08 20.09
N THR A 89 -10.86 -3.88 20.53
CA THR A 89 -9.91 -3.03 19.79
C THR A 89 -8.52 -2.96 20.41
N ASN A 90 -8.34 -3.46 21.64
CA ASN A 90 -7.06 -3.42 22.36
C ASN A 90 -6.31 -4.76 22.32
N ILE A 91 -6.15 -5.35 21.14
CA ILE A 91 -5.63 -6.71 20.96
C ILE A 91 -4.11 -6.69 20.90
N THR A 92 -3.41 -7.54 21.66
CA THR A 92 -1.98 -7.82 21.47
C THR A 92 -1.81 -9.08 20.63
N LEU A 93 -1.67 -8.92 19.31
CA LEU A 93 -1.50 -10.05 18.39
C LEU A 93 -0.02 -10.40 18.21
N ILE A 94 0.36 -11.61 18.64
CA ILE A 94 1.67 -12.20 18.46
C ILE A 94 1.56 -13.25 17.36
N SER A 95 2.27 -13.05 16.25
CA SER A 95 2.15 -13.86 15.04
C SER A 95 3.52 -14.37 14.61
N SER A 96 3.61 -15.64 14.20
CA SER A 96 4.88 -16.25 13.75
C SER A 96 5.40 -15.65 12.45
N ASN A 97 4.53 -15.01 11.67
CA ASN A 97 4.87 -14.38 10.39
C ASN A 97 3.97 -13.16 10.09
N CYS A 98 4.13 -12.59 8.89
CA CYS A 98 3.46 -11.37 8.44
C CYS A 98 1.93 -11.42 8.41
N THR A 99 1.30 -12.59 8.57
CA THR A 99 -0.17 -12.74 8.59
C THR A 99 -0.81 -11.82 9.62
N GLY A 100 -0.27 -11.76 10.85
CA GLY A 100 -0.82 -10.91 11.91
C GLY A 100 -0.80 -9.43 11.55
N GLY A 101 0.31 -8.93 11.00
CA GLY A 101 0.42 -7.53 10.60
C GLY A 101 -0.56 -7.15 9.48
N CYS A 102 -0.78 -8.02 8.51
CA CYS A 102 -1.73 -7.75 7.43
C CYS A 102 -3.21 -7.86 7.93
N ILE A 103 -3.52 -8.70 8.93
CA ILE A 103 -4.84 -8.73 9.61
C ILE A 103 -5.10 -7.42 10.38
N LEU A 104 -4.17 -6.98 11.22
CA LEU A 104 -4.33 -5.74 12.00
C LEU A 104 -4.53 -4.53 11.08
N ARG A 105 -3.80 -4.48 9.97
CA ARG A 105 -3.96 -3.45 8.93
C ARG A 105 -5.36 -3.48 8.30
N ASP A 106 -5.87 -4.66 7.94
CA ASP A 106 -7.22 -4.78 7.38
C ASP A 106 -8.29 -4.30 8.37
N LEU A 107 -8.07 -4.50 9.67
CA LEU A 107 -8.95 -4.04 10.73
C LEU A 107 -8.73 -2.58 11.14
N ASN A 108 -7.73 -1.90 10.58
CA ASN A 108 -7.33 -0.54 10.97
C ASN A 108 -7.00 -0.44 12.47
N LEU A 109 -6.34 -1.47 13.01
CA LEU A 109 -5.88 -1.51 14.40
C LEU A 109 -4.40 -1.09 14.49
N PRO A 110 -4.00 -0.43 15.59
CA PRO A 110 -2.60 -0.14 15.83
C PRO A 110 -1.79 -1.43 16.01
N PHE A 111 -0.50 -1.37 15.66
CA PHE A 111 0.45 -2.44 15.96
C PHE A 111 0.88 -2.36 17.43
N THR A 112 0.18 -3.11 18.27
CA THR A 112 0.35 -3.21 19.74
C THR A 112 1.36 -4.30 20.16
N SER A 113 2.02 -4.93 19.20
CA SER A 113 2.94 -6.05 19.39
C SER A 113 4.16 -5.86 18.49
N PRO A 114 5.37 -6.25 18.93
CA PRO A 114 6.58 -6.12 18.12
C PRO A 114 6.67 -7.13 16.97
N PHE A 115 5.77 -8.14 16.92
CA PHE A 115 5.73 -9.23 15.94
C PHE A 115 5.13 -8.81 14.59
N ILE A 116 5.69 -7.75 14.00
CA ILE A 116 5.24 -7.15 12.75
C ILE A 116 6.43 -7.08 11.81
N ASN A 117 6.20 -7.37 10.53
CA ASN A 117 7.22 -7.29 9.47
C ASN A 117 8.44 -8.20 9.69
N LEU A 118 8.23 -9.30 10.42
CA LEU A 118 9.22 -10.32 10.72
C LEU A 118 8.64 -11.71 10.56
N PHE A 119 9.50 -12.73 10.55
CA PHE A 119 9.09 -14.10 10.76
C PHE A 119 10.01 -14.83 11.73
N ILE A 120 9.47 -15.87 12.34
CA ILE A 120 10.16 -16.78 13.26
C ILE A 120 9.71 -18.19 12.86
N LYS A 121 10.65 -19.13 12.78
CA LYS A 121 10.29 -20.53 12.46
C LYS A 121 9.33 -21.08 13.53
N PRO A 122 8.36 -21.92 13.17
CA PRO A 122 7.33 -22.40 14.10
C PRO A 122 7.90 -22.97 15.40
N HIS A 123 8.92 -23.83 15.30
CA HIS A 123 9.59 -24.42 16.47
C HIS A 123 10.09 -23.35 17.46
N ASP A 124 10.81 -22.35 16.95
CA ASP A 124 11.38 -21.29 17.77
C ASP A 124 10.30 -20.30 18.23
N PHE A 125 9.28 -20.05 17.41
CA PHE A 125 8.13 -19.23 17.78
C PHE A 125 7.36 -19.84 18.96
N ILE A 126 7.16 -21.15 18.95
CA ILE A 126 6.50 -21.88 20.05
C ILE A 126 7.36 -21.79 21.31
N LYS A 127 8.67 -22.04 21.20
CA LYS A 127 9.62 -21.86 22.31
C LYS A 127 9.57 -20.44 22.90
N LEU A 128 9.50 -19.43 22.04
CA LEU A 128 9.33 -18.04 22.47
C LEU A 128 8.02 -17.88 23.25
N CYS A 129 6.92 -18.41 22.73
CA CYS A 129 5.61 -18.30 23.37
C CYS A 129 5.52 -19.06 24.70
N GLU A 130 6.25 -20.17 24.86
CA GLU A 130 6.36 -20.92 26.13
C GLU A 130 6.95 -20.03 27.25
N ASN A 131 7.85 -19.10 26.91
CA ASN A 131 8.49 -18.20 27.87
C ASN A 131 8.56 -16.73 27.39
N LEU A 132 7.39 -16.17 27.03
CA LEU A 132 7.30 -14.86 26.37
C LEU A 132 7.93 -13.71 27.17
N GLU A 133 7.72 -13.66 28.49
CA GLU A 133 8.23 -12.58 29.35
C GLU A 133 9.76 -12.52 29.36
N HIS A 134 10.42 -13.67 29.42
CA HIS A 134 11.89 -13.77 29.31
C HIS A 134 12.37 -13.17 28.01
N TYR A 135 11.83 -13.64 26.87
CA TYR A 135 12.26 -13.17 25.55
C TYR A 135 11.92 -11.69 25.30
N MET A 136 10.81 -11.16 25.83
CA MET A 136 10.53 -9.72 25.74
C MET A 136 11.50 -8.86 26.58
N GLY A 137 12.11 -9.44 27.62
CA GLY A 137 13.17 -8.81 28.42
C GLY A 137 14.57 -8.90 27.81
N SER A 138 14.81 -9.84 26.89
CA SER A 138 16.10 -10.06 26.25
C SER A 138 16.45 -8.97 25.22
N ALA A 139 17.75 -8.70 25.08
CA ALA A 139 18.28 -7.80 24.06
C ALA A 139 18.68 -8.59 22.80
N PHE A 140 18.63 -7.92 21.64
CA PHE A 140 19.14 -8.50 20.40
C PHE A 140 20.67 -8.51 20.35
N HIS A 141 21.25 -9.61 19.87
CA HIS A 141 22.68 -9.75 19.59
C HIS A 141 22.93 -10.56 18.32
N ASP A 142 24.20 -10.74 17.96
CA ASP A 142 24.66 -11.54 16.81
C ASP A 142 23.90 -11.21 15.52
N VAL A 143 23.99 -9.94 15.11
CA VAL A 143 23.31 -9.44 13.92
C VAL A 143 24.03 -9.91 12.66
N TYR A 144 23.30 -10.56 11.76
CA TYR A 144 23.76 -10.93 10.42
C TYR A 144 22.69 -10.64 9.37
N SER A 145 22.97 -10.95 8.11
CA SER A 145 22.05 -10.67 7.00
C SER A 145 21.78 -11.94 6.20
N GLU A 146 20.52 -12.16 5.83
CA GLU A 146 20.11 -13.28 4.99
C GLU A 146 19.50 -12.82 3.67
N PRO A 147 19.58 -13.62 2.58
CA PRO A 147 18.99 -13.28 1.30
C PRO A 147 17.47 -13.18 1.35
N HIS A 148 16.91 -12.06 0.87
CA HIS A 148 15.46 -11.92 0.74
C HIS A 148 14.93 -12.67 -0.49
N PRO A 149 13.83 -13.45 -0.39
CA PRO A 149 13.22 -14.16 -1.53
C PRO A 149 12.83 -13.30 -2.74
N GLU A 150 12.67 -11.99 -2.55
CA GLU A 150 12.25 -11.03 -3.57
C GLU A 150 13.44 -10.17 -4.03
N GLY A 151 14.66 -10.62 -3.73
CA GLY A 151 15.90 -9.92 -3.97
C GLY A 151 16.18 -8.92 -2.87
N GLY A 152 17.33 -9.05 -2.24
CA GLY A 152 17.69 -8.21 -1.09
C GLY A 152 18.59 -8.98 -0.16
N VAL A 153 19.01 -8.30 0.89
CA VAL A 153 19.23 -8.95 2.16
C VAL A 153 18.31 -8.32 3.19
N TYR A 154 17.99 -9.05 4.24
CA TYR A 154 17.30 -8.53 5.42
C TYR A 154 18.10 -8.86 6.68
N PRO A 155 18.01 -8.04 7.74
CA PRO A 155 18.70 -8.30 8.98
C PRO A 155 18.07 -9.48 9.75
N VAL A 156 18.92 -10.29 10.36
CA VAL A 156 18.57 -11.33 11.31
C VAL A 156 19.36 -11.05 12.58
N ALA A 157 18.72 -11.21 13.73
CA ALA A 157 19.38 -11.08 15.02
C ALA A 157 18.85 -12.15 15.98
N LEU A 158 19.69 -12.56 16.93
CA LEU A 158 19.30 -13.46 17.99
C LEU A 158 18.63 -12.68 19.11
N LEU A 159 17.44 -13.12 19.52
CA LEU A 159 16.78 -12.73 20.75
C LEU A 159 17.05 -13.83 21.78
N ASP A 160 18.09 -13.62 22.60
CA ASP A 160 18.71 -14.71 23.38
C ASP A 160 19.15 -15.84 22.45
N ASP A 161 18.46 -16.97 22.41
CA ASP A 161 18.82 -18.10 21.55
C ASP A 161 17.91 -18.27 20.32
N ILE A 162 16.98 -17.33 20.07
CA ILE A 162 16.01 -17.43 18.98
C ILE A 162 16.36 -16.48 17.83
N PRO A 163 16.54 -16.97 16.59
CA PRO A 163 16.72 -16.11 15.42
C PRO A 163 15.42 -15.42 15.01
N ILE A 164 15.45 -14.09 14.98
CA ILE A 164 14.35 -13.24 14.50
C ILE A 164 14.71 -12.67 13.13
N HIS A 165 13.89 -12.97 12.13
CA HIS A 165 14.13 -12.55 10.75
C HIS A 165 13.32 -11.29 10.39
N PHE A 166 13.99 -10.14 10.30
CA PHE A 166 13.35 -8.82 10.09
C PHE A 166 13.18 -8.48 8.60
N MET A 167 12.33 -9.25 7.91
CA MET A 167 12.22 -9.23 6.45
C MET A 167 11.89 -7.88 5.79
N HIS A 168 11.28 -6.93 6.50
CA HIS A 168 10.81 -5.66 5.91
C HIS A 168 11.59 -4.44 6.39
N TYR A 169 12.74 -4.64 6.99
CA TYR A 169 13.58 -3.59 7.55
C TYR A 169 14.84 -3.38 6.71
N SER A 170 15.25 -2.13 6.59
CA SER A 170 16.44 -1.78 5.83
C SER A 170 17.74 -1.99 6.63
N SER A 171 17.66 -1.85 7.96
CA SER A 171 18.74 -2.10 8.90
C SER A 171 18.25 -2.73 10.20
N ALA A 172 19.17 -3.32 10.96
CA ALA A 172 18.86 -3.87 12.28
C ALA A 172 18.52 -2.77 13.29
N GLU A 173 19.14 -1.58 13.21
CA GLU A 173 18.82 -0.48 14.13
C GLU A 173 17.36 -0.03 13.96
N GLU A 174 16.88 0.09 12.72
CA GLU A 174 15.48 0.41 12.42
C GLU A 174 14.53 -0.66 12.99
N ALA A 175 14.88 -1.93 12.80
CA ALA A 175 14.10 -3.05 13.30
C ALA A 175 13.99 -3.04 14.83
N PHE A 176 15.12 -2.85 15.54
CA PHE A 176 15.17 -2.84 17.00
C PHE A 176 14.43 -1.64 17.59
N ALA A 177 14.58 -0.45 16.99
CA ALA A 177 13.84 0.73 17.42
C ALA A 177 12.32 0.52 17.32
N GLN A 178 11.85 -0.09 16.22
CA GLN A 178 10.42 -0.40 16.04
C GLN A 178 9.94 -1.53 16.96
N TRP A 179 10.79 -2.52 17.23
CA TRP A 179 10.52 -3.56 18.20
C TRP A 179 10.26 -2.97 19.59
N GLU A 180 11.19 -2.18 20.13
CA GLU A 180 11.04 -1.56 21.46
C GLU A 180 9.81 -0.64 21.53
N LYS A 181 9.58 0.18 20.49
CA LYS A 181 8.43 1.09 20.41
C LYS A 181 7.09 0.36 20.44
N ARG A 182 7.01 -0.86 19.89
CA ARG A 182 5.77 -1.67 19.85
C ARG A 182 5.65 -2.59 21.06
N LYS A 183 6.75 -3.10 21.57
CA LYS A 183 6.83 -3.85 22.83
C LYS A 183 6.23 -3.04 23.98
N ALA A 184 6.51 -1.75 24.05
CA ALA A 184 5.94 -0.84 25.06
C ALA A 184 4.40 -0.66 24.99
N ARG A 185 3.74 -1.12 23.92
CA ARG A 185 2.28 -1.00 23.72
C ARG A 185 1.54 -2.32 23.98
N MET A 186 2.25 -3.37 24.35
CA MET A 186 1.66 -4.68 24.59
C MET A 186 0.74 -4.62 25.80
N ASP A 187 -0.52 -4.98 25.58
CA ASP A 187 -1.45 -5.36 26.64
C ASP A 187 -1.25 -6.85 26.95
N TRP A 188 -0.68 -7.13 28.13
CA TRP A 188 -0.36 -8.48 28.59
C TRP A 188 -1.59 -9.30 28.99
N ASP A 189 -2.72 -8.65 29.28
CA ASP A 189 -3.96 -9.32 29.67
C ASP A 189 -4.82 -9.72 28.46
N ASN A 190 -4.50 -9.20 27.26
CA ASN A 190 -5.27 -9.40 26.03
C ASN A 190 -4.41 -9.94 24.87
N ILE A 191 -3.64 -11.00 25.15
CA ILE A 191 -2.74 -11.64 24.18
C ILE A 191 -3.47 -12.66 23.29
N TYR A 192 -3.17 -12.57 22.00
CA TYR A 192 -3.62 -13.50 20.96
C TYR A 192 -2.41 -14.10 20.25
N ILE A 193 -2.29 -15.42 20.24
CA ILE A 193 -1.20 -16.13 19.55
C ILE A 193 -1.72 -16.70 18.24
N LEU A 194 -1.12 -16.30 17.12
CA LEU A 194 -1.42 -16.82 15.79
C LEU A 194 -0.18 -17.47 15.19
N CYS A 195 -0.33 -18.71 14.72
CA CYS A 195 0.72 -19.42 14.00
C CYS A 195 0.17 -20.03 12.71
N THR A 196 1.07 -20.50 11.85
CA THR A 196 0.75 -21.26 10.63
C THR A 196 1.66 -22.48 10.59
N ASP A 197 1.19 -23.59 10.03
CA ASP A 197 2.01 -24.80 9.84
C ASP A 197 3.07 -24.68 8.72
N ARG A 198 3.22 -23.48 8.14
CA ARG A 198 4.25 -23.14 7.15
C ARG A 198 5.64 -23.09 7.78
N ASP A 199 6.67 -23.00 6.94
CA ASP A 199 8.04 -22.68 7.34
C ASP A 199 8.71 -23.76 8.21
N GLY A 200 8.30 -25.02 8.00
CA GLY A 200 8.91 -26.20 8.60
C GLY A 200 8.24 -26.68 9.89
N CYS A 201 6.97 -26.32 10.13
CA CYS A 201 6.22 -26.80 11.27
C CYS A 201 6.08 -28.33 11.25
N THR A 202 6.40 -28.96 12.36
CA THR A 202 6.25 -30.41 12.55
C THR A 202 4.95 -30.73 13.30
N TYR A 203 4.54 -31.99 13.30
CA TYR A 203 3.39 -32.42 14.11
C TYR A 203 3.64 -32.22 15.61
N GLU A 204 4.87 -32.39 16.07
CA GLU A 204 5.25 -32.13 17.47
C GLU A 204 5.09 -30.65 17.84
N ASP A 205 5.44 -29.74 16.92
CA ASP A 205 5.20 -28.31 17.10
C ASP A 205 3.70 -28.00 17.27
N LEU A 206 2.82 -28.67 16.51
CA LEU A 206 1.37 -28.49 16.67
C LEU A 206 0.88 -28.90 18.06
N LEU A 207 1.38 -30.04 18.57
CA LEU A 207 1.05 -30.52 19.92
C LEU A 207 1.57 -29.57 21.00
N ARG A 208 2.81 -29.07 20.87
CA ARG A 208 3.37 -28.07 21.79
C ARG A 208 2.61 -26.75 21.75
N PHE A 209 2.24 -26.28 20.57
CA PHE A 209 1.44 -25.07 20.40
C PHE A 209 0.08 -25.19 21.11
N ASP A 210 -0.56 -26.36 21.05
CA ASP A 210 -1.85 -26.61 21.72
C ASP A 210 -1.76 -26.53 23.24
N GLN A 211 -0.58 -26.83 23.80
CA GLN A 211 -0.32 -26.81 25.24
C GLN A 211 0.04 -25.42 25.79
N LEU A 212 0.24 -24.41 24.94
CA LEU A 212 0.57 -23.06 25.39
C LEU A 212 -0.47 -22.49 26.37
N LYS A 213 -0.03 -21.75 27.40
CA LYS A 213 -0.88 -21.20 28.47
C LYS A 213 -1.96 -20.21 28.01
N TYR A 214 -1.84 -19.66 26.79
CA TYR A 214 -2.73 -18.60 26.31
C TYR A 214 -4.14 -19.12 26.02
N ARG A 215 -5.13 -18.36 26.47
CA ARG A 215 -6.55 -18.61 26.19
C ARG A 215 -6.86 -18.49 24.70
N HIS A 216 -6.32 -17.45 24.06
CA HIS A 216 -6.58 -17.15 22.67
C HIS A 216 -5.38 -17.55 21.81
N LYS A 217 -5.40 -18.78 21.30
CA LYS A 217 -4.38 -19.30 20.39
C LYS A 217 -5.00 -20.06 19.22
N ALA A 218 -4.43 -19.87 18.04
CA ALA A 218 -4.85 -20.56 16.83
C ALA A 218 -3.63 -20.83 15.92
N ILE A 219 -3.57 -22.04 15.37
CA ILE A 219 -2.61 -22.42 14.34
C ILE A 219 -3.35 -22.80 13.07
N LEU A 220 -3.04 -22.13 11.97
CA LEU A 220 -3.70 -22.32 10.68
C LEU A 220 -2.97 -23.40 9.88
N CYS A 221 -3.69 -24.47 9.51
CA CYS A 221 -3.12 -25.68 8.94
C CYS A 221 -3.71 -26.06 7.59
N ASN A 222 -2.94 -26.73 6.73
CA ASN A 222 -3.41 -27.24 5.44
C ASN A 222 -4.18 -28.57 5.55
N GLN A 223 -4.19 -29.18 6.73
CA GLN A 223 -4.90 -30.41 7.02
C GLN A 223 -5.68 -30.31 8.33
N LYS A 224 -6.59 -31.26 8.55
CA LYS A 224 -7.42 -31.30 9.74
C LYS A 224 -6.72 -32.11 10.83
N TYR A 225 -6.71 -31.54 12.03
CA TYR A 225 -6.23 -32.19 13.26
C TYR A 225 -7.33 -32.12 14.33
N PRO A 226 -8.34 -33.00 14.30
CA PRO A 226 -9.46 -32.97 15.24
C PRO A 226 -9.03 -33.06 16.71
N GLU A 227 -7.87 -33.66 16.98
CA GLU A 227 -7.27 -33.84 18.29
C GLU A 227 -6.55 -32.59 18.82
N ILE A 228 -6.21 -31.63 17.96
CA ILE A 228 -5.49 -30.41 18.31
C ILE A 228 -6.47 -29.24 18.35
N GLN A 229 -6.79 -28.75 19.54
CA GLN A 229 -7.90 -27.79 19.71
C GLN A 229 -7.61 -26.43 19.07
N SER A 230 -6.36 -26.01 19.09
CA SER A 230 -5.89 -24.76 18.51
C SER A 230 -5.72 -24.83 16.99
N ALA A 231 -5.78 -26.02 16.36
CA ALA A 231 -5.63 -26.16 14.92
C ALA A 231 -6.90 -25.76 14.16
N PHE A 232 -6.72 -24.96 13.11
CA PHE A 232 -7.79 -24.53 12.21
C PHE A 232 -7.42 -24.85 10.77
N TYR A 233 -8.26 -25.65 10.10
CA TYR A 233 -8.03 -26.08 8.72
C TYR A 233 -8.35 -24.97 7.71
N ILE A 234 -7.37 -24.65 6.86
CA ILE A 234 -7.48 -23.74 5.71
C ILE A 234 -7.46 -24.57 4.42
N PRO A 235 -8.59 -24.68 3.69
CA PRO A 235 -8.63 -25.40 2.42
C PRO A 235 -7.89 -24.66 1.30
N GLY A 236 -7.52 -25.38 0.25
CA GLY A 236 -6.80 -24.88 -0.93
C GLY A 236 -5.30 -25.22 -0.97
N PHE A 237 -4.81 -25.95 0.05
CA PHE A 237 -3.42 -26.38 0.18
C PHE A 237 -3.29 -27.90 0.34
N GLU A 238 -4.29 -28.68 -0.10
CA GLU A 238 -4.38 -30.13 0.10
C GLU A 238 -3.22 -30.92 -0.54
N ASN A 239 -2.61 -30.35 -1.60
CA ASN A 239 -1.47 -30.96 -2.30
C ASN A 239 -0.11 -30.41 -1.83
N GLN A 240 -0.09 -29.64 -0.74
CA GLN A 240 1.12 -29.07 -0.14
C GLN A 240 1.35 -29.70 1.23
N ASN A 241 2.54 -29.55 1.81
CA ASN A 241 2.85 -30.08 3.14
C ASN A 241 2.50 -29.13 4.28
N SER A 242 2.09 -27.91 3.95
CA SER A 242 1.69 -26.84 4.89
C SER A 242 0.84 -25.82 4.15
N VAL A 243 0.28 -24.85 4.86
CA VAL A 243 -0.38 -23.71 4.22
C VAL A 243 0.64 -22.92 3.40
N GLY A 244 0.21 -22.45 2.24
CA GLY A 244 1.01 -21.53 1.43
C GLY A 244 1.00 -20.12 2.01
N ASN A 245 1.27 -19.12 1.18
CA ASN A 245 1.14 -17.73 1.61
C ASN A 245 -0.34 -17.36 1.77
N ILE A 246 -0.86 -17.44 2.99
CA ILE A 246 -2.28 -17.20 3.30
C ILE A 246 -2.72 -15.73 3.22
N ILE A 247 -1.76 -14.81 3.00
CA ILE A 247 -2.02 -13.39 2.71
C ILE A 247 -2.51 -13.22 1.27
N ASN A 248 -2.28 -14.20 0.41
CA ASN A 248 -2.74 -14.18 -0.97
C ASN A 248 -4.26 -14.33 -1.07
N TYR A 249 -4.82 -13.79 -2.16
CA TYR A 249 -6.21 -14.01 -2.53
C TYR A 249 -6.45 -15.48 -2.89
N ILE A 250 -7.63 -15.99 -2.53
CA ILE A 250 -8.02 -17.38 -2.83
C ILE A 250 -8.04 -17.61 -4.34
N ASN A 251 -8.54 -16.63 -5.10
CA ASN A 251 -8.45 -16.55 -6.55
C ASN A 251 -8.76 -15.12 -7.06
N ASP A 252 -8.43 -14.86 -8.32
CA ASP A 252 -8.60 -13.57 -9.02
C ASP A 252 -10.05 -13.08 -9.15
N HIS A 253 -11.04 -13.88 -8.77
CA HIS A 253 -12.47 -13.54 -8.82
C HIS A 253 -13.07 -13.32 -7.43
N THR A 254 -12.29 -13.54 -6.37
CA THR A 254 -12.69 -13.32 -4.99
C THR A 254 -11.98 -12.09 -4.42
N TYR A 255 -12.62 -11.47 -3.43
CA TYR A 255 -12.01 -10.41 -2.62
C TYR A 255 -11.44 -10.94 -1.29
N LYS A 256 -11.52 -12.27 -1.09
CA LYS A 256 -11.08 -12.96 0.13
C LYS A 256 -9.66 -13.46 -0.04
N LYS A 257 -8.87 -13.27 1.01
CA LYS A 257 -7.58 -13.88 1.24
C LYS A 257 -7.78 -15.20 1.99
N TYR A 258 -6.81 -16.10 1.95
CA TYR A 258 -6.95 -17.40 2.62
C TYR A 258 -7.17 -17.26 4.13
N TYR A 259 -6.52 -16.30 4.79
CA TYR A 259 -6.76 -16.07 6.23
C TYR A 259 -8.19 -15.60 6.55
N ASP A 260 -8.97 -15.10 5.58
CA ASP A 260 -10.38 -14.74 5.80
C ASP A 260 -11.32 -15.96 5.91
N LEU A 261 -10.78 -17.16 5.67
CA LEU A 261 -11.49 -18.41 5.95
C LEU A 261 -11.51 -18.72 7.46
N PHE A 262 -10.57 -18.14 8.21
CA PHE A 262 -10.60 -18.11 9.67
C PHE A 262 -11.35 -16.86 10.14
N ASP A 263 -12.40 -17.00 10.96
CA ASP A 263 -13.16 -15.84 11.49
C ASP A 263 -12.38 -15.15 12.60
N TYR A 264 -11.25 -14.53 12.26
CA TYR A 264 -10.36 -13.82 13.18
C TYR A 264 -11.08 -12.70 13.95
N VAL A 265 -12.11 -12.06 13.37
CA VAL A 265 -12.93 -11.07 14.11
C VAL A 265 -13.80 -11.75 15.17
N GLY A 266 -14.41 -12.89 14.84
CA GLY A 266 -15.11 -13.72 15.82
C GLY A 266 -14.17 -14.17 16.94
N TRP A 267 -12.95 -14.58 16.59
CA TRP A 267 -11.90 -14.96 17.53
C TRP A 267 -11.51 -13.82 18.47
N PHE A 268 -11.21 -12.65 17.92
CA PHE A 268 -10.88 -11.44 18.69
C PHE A 268 -12.01 -10.98 19.60
N ASN A 269 -13.27 -11.21 19.21
CA ASN A 269 -14.42 -10.96 20.07
C ASN A 269 -14.69 -12.09 21.10
N GLY A 270 -13.80 -13.09 21.22
CA GLY A 270 -13.93 -14.19 22.17
C GLY A 270 -14.96 -15.26 21.80
N LYS A 271 -15.44 -15.33 20.54
CA LYS A 271 -16.51 -16.24 20.11
C LYS A 271 -16.05 -17.65 19.66
N LEU A 272 -14.77 -17.99 19.83
CA LEU A 272 -14.19 -19.15 19.13
C LEU A 272 -14.69 -20.53 19.61
N ASP A 273 -15.40 -20.62 20.74
CA ASP A 273 -15.94 -21.89 21.24
C ASP A 273 -17.02 -22.54 20.34
N ARG A 274 -17.57 -21.83 19.34
CA ARG A 274 -18.71 -22.35 18.53
C ARG A 274 -18.42 -22.67 17.06
N GLN A 275 -17.21 -22.46 16.54
CA GLN A 275 -16.94 -22.58 15.10
C GLN A 275 -16.34 -23.91 14.64
N ARG A 276 -15.99 -24.81 15.57
CA ARG A 276 -15.16 -25.99 15.29
C ARG A 276 -15.84 -27.15 14.55
N GLU A 277 -17.15 -27.08 14.27
CA GLU A 277 -17.89 -28.15 13.56
C GLU A 277 -18.57 -27.74 12.24
N ARG A 278 -18.52 -26.47 11.84
CA ARG A 278 -19.15 -26.04 10.59
C ARG A 278 -18.09 -25.67 9.57
N ALA A 279 -17.86 -26.55 8.60
CA ALA A 279 -17.39 -26.11 7.29
C ALA A 279 -18.27 -24.91 6.90
N PHE A 280 -17.66 -23.75 6.69
CA PHE A 280 -18.39 -22.59 6.20
C PHE A 280 -18.89 -22.91 4.78
N VAL A 281 -20.10 -23.45 4.68
CA VAL A 281 -20.88 -23.45 3.46
C VAL A 281 -21.49 -22.06 3.38
N PRO A 282 -21.10 -21.21 2.41
CA PRO A 282 -21.73 -19.91 2.27
C PRO A 282 -23.23 -20.12 2.11
N PRO A 283 -24.10 -19.35 2.79
CA PRO A 283 -25.52 -19.44 2.55
C PRO A 283 -25.75 -19.15 1.06
N ALA A 284 -26.34 -20.11 0.35
CA ALA A 284 -26.83 -19.92 -1.00
C ALA A 284 -27.88 -18.80 -0.94
N GLY A 285 -27.46 -17.55 -1.16
CA GLY A 285 -28.31 -16.38 -1.00
C GLY A 285 -27.67 -15.12 -0.40
N GLY A 286 -26.38 -15.13 -0.03
CA GLY A 286 -25.72 -13.96 0.59
C GLY A 286 -25.71 -12.66 -0.22
N MET A 287 -26.08 -12.71 -1.50
CA MET A 287 -26.20 -11.53 -2.37
C MET A 287 -27.61 -10.92 -2.35
N LYS A 288 -28.63 -11.62 -1.84
CA LYS A 288 -30.02 -11.14 -1.88
C LYS A 288 -30.33 -10.12 -0.77
N PHE A 289 -29.72 -10.25 0.42
CA PHE A 289 -30.00 -9.35 1.54
C PHE A 289 -29.39 -7.95 1.33
N LEU A 290 -28.18 -7.87 0.77
CA LEU A 290 -27.51 -6.61 0.45
C LEU A 290 -28.13 -5.91 -0.78
N LEU A 291 -28.65 -6.65 -1.75
CA LEU A 291 -29.41 -6.05 -2.86
C LEU A 291 -30.84 -5.65 -2.45
N ASP A 292 -31.56 -6.42 -1.64
CA ASP A 292 -32.92 -6.10 -1.22
C ASP A 292 -32.97 -4.86 -0.30
N PHE A 293 -31.91 -4.62 0.48
CA PHE A 293 -31.78 -3.41 1.31
C PHE A 293 -31.59 -2.13 0.47
N PHE A 294 -30.98 -2.23 -0.72
CA PHE A 294 -30.74 -1.09 -1.62
C PHE A 294 -31.71 -0.97 -2.80
N THR A 295 -32.52 -2.00 -3.10
CA THR A 295 -33.43 -2.00 -4.27
C THR A 295 -34.92 -1.86 -3.92
N LYS A 296 -35.33 -1.96 -2.66
CA LYS A 296 -36.72 -1.69 -2.23
C LYS A 296 -37.11 -0.21 -2.13
N LYS A 297 -36.37 0.67 -2.82
CA LYS A 297 -36.76 2.07 -3.02
C LYS A 297 -36.75 2.49 -4.49
N SER A 298 -37.04 1.56 -5.41
CA SER A 298 -37.36 1.92 -6.80
C SER A 298 -37.91 0.72 -7.57
N ARG A 299 -39.21 0.45 -7.43
CA ARG A 299 -40.01 -0.16 -8.52
C ARG A 299 -41.49 -0.15 -8.13
N GLY A 300 -42.20 0.82 -8.69
CA GLY A 300 -43.65 0.74 -8.80
C GLY A 300 -44.00 -0.42 -9.72
N SER A 301 -44.70 -1.42 -9.20
CA SER A 301 -45.43 -2.38 -9.99
C SER A 301 -46.92 -2.04 -9.90
N ARG A 302 -47.49 -1.77 -11.08
CA ARG A 302 -48.92 -1.59 -11.30
C ARG A 302 -49.63 -2.92 -10.98
N GLY A 303 -50.14 -3.04 -9.76
CA GLY A 303 -51.12 -4.06 -9.38
C GLY A 303 -52.41 -3.36 -9.00
N ARG A 304 -53.49 -3.63 -9.73
CA ARG A 304 -54.84 -3.10 -9.43
C ARG A 304 -55.23 -3.50 -8.01
N SER A 305 -55.54 -2.53 -7.16
CA SER A 305 -56.30 -2.76 -5.92
C SER A 305 -57.71 -2.17 -6.06
N PRO A 306 -58.75 -2.82 -5.50
CA PRO A 306 -60.15 -2.49 -5.76
C PRO A 306 -60.66 -1.58 -4.64
N TRP A 307 -60.32 -0.30 -4.68
CA TRP A 307 -60.96 0.67 -3.78
C TRP A 307 -61.34 1.93 -4.55
N ARG A 308 -62.64 2.02 -4.88
CA ARG A 308 -63.29 3.24 -5.36
C ARG A 308 -63.27 4.27 -4.24
N CYS A 309 -62.77 5.47 -4.55
CA CYS A 309 -63.04 6.66 -3.75
C CYS A 309 -64.18 7.46 -4.44
N PRO A 310 -65.23 7.86 -3.73
CA PRO A 310 -66.36 8.58 -4.33
C PRO A 310 -65.99 10.04 -4.62
N ARG A 311 -66.43 10.55 -5.76
CA ARG A 311 -66.31 11.98 -6.13
C ARG A 311 -67.42 12.78 -5.45
N GLY A 312 -67.05 13.90 -4.84
CA GLY A 312 -67.93 15.01 -4.48
C GLY A 312 -67.24 16.35 -4.78
N PRO A 313 -67.98 17.43 -5.11
CA PRO A 313 -67.52 18.47 -6.03
C PRO A 313 -67.13 19.80 -5.37
N GLY A 314 -66.25 20.57 -6.03
CA GLY A 314 -66.26 22.03 -5.93
C GLY A 314 -64.96 22.72 -5.54
N PHE A 315 -64.62 23.72 -6.36
CA PHE A 315 -63.84 24.93 -6.06
C PHE A 315 -62.30 24.99 -6.25
N GLN A 316 -61.97 25.59 -7.41
CA GLN A 316 -61.15 26.80 -7.64
C GLN A 316 -59.59 26.80 -7.54
N ARG A 317 -59.07 27.32 -8.66
CA ARG A 317 -57.76 27.87 -9.08
C ARG A 317 -56.72 28.32 -8.01
N ALA A 318 -55.53 27.75 -8.20
CA ALA A 318 -54.19 28.35 -8.42
C ALA A 318 -53.40 29.15 -7.34
N ALA A 319 -52.22 28.58 -7.06
CA ALA A 319 -50.89 29.15 -6.70
C ALA A 319 -50.66 29.72 -5.29
N PRO A 320 -49.41 29.80 -4.77
CA PRO A 320 -48.11 29.30 -5.28
C PRO A 320 -47.41 28.31 -4.31
N PHE A 321 -46.22 27.85 -4.75
CA PHE A 321 -45.25 27.07 -3.99
C PHE A 321 -45.10 27.49 -2.52
N GLY A 322 -45.37 26.56 -1.59
CA GLY A 322 -45.01 26.70 -0.19
C GLY A 322 -46.09 26.20 0.78
N ALA A 323 -46.20 24.88 0.98
CA ALA A 323 -46.79 24.34 2.19
C ALA A 323 -46.26 22.91 2.45
N ARG A 324 -45.84 22.73 3.70
CA ARG A 324 -45.09 21.59 4.25
C ARG A 324 -45.93 20.31 4.23
N CYS A 325 -45.32 19.20 3.82
CA CYS A 325 -45.74 17.88 4.30
C CYS A 325 -44.73 17.46 5.38
N GLY A 326 -45.24 17.32 6.60
CA GLY A 326 -44.47 16.94 7.79
C GLY A 326 -43.80 15.58 7.59
N GLY A 327 -42.48 15.62 7.43
CA GLY A 327 -41.60 14.61 7.99
C GLY A 327 -41.10 15.14 9.32
N GLU A 328 -40.99 14.27 10.32
CA GLU A 328 -40.22 14.56 11.53
C GLU A 328 -38.86 15.16 11.14
N PRO A 329 -38.37 16.20 11.82
CA PRO A 329 -37.05 16.73 11.53
C PRO A 329 -36.07 15.58 11.74
N ARG A 330 -35.46 15.13 10.63
CA ARG A 330 -34.20 14.40 10.75
C ARG A 330 -33.28 15.35 11.46
N GLU A 331 -32.76 14.94 12.62
CA GLU A 331 -31.63 15.59 13.25
C GLU A 331 -30.66 15.97 12.13
N GLU A 332 -30.41 17.27 11.97
CA GLU A 332 -29.32 17.79 11.17
C GLU A 332 -28.07 17.17 11.78
N LYS A 333 -27.66 16.00 11.27
CA LYS A 333 -26.29 15.55 11.42
C LYS A 333 -25.47 16.70 10.89
N ASP A 334 -24.71 17.34 11.79
CA ASP A 334 -23.70 18.35 11.50
C ASP A 334 -23.17 18.12 10.08
N MET A 335 -23.19 19.14 9.23
CA MET A 335 -22.60 19.08 7.90
C MET A 335 -21.13 18.67 8.06
N GLN A 336 -20.90 17.35 7.99
CA GLN A 336 -19.65 16.68 8.29
C GLN A 336 -18.57 17.25 7.37
N GLN A 337 -17.38 17.49 7.92
CA GLN A 337 -16.20 17.98 7.21
C GLN A 337 -16.06 17.32 5.83
N MET A 338 -16.27 18.09 4.76
CA MET A 338 -16.22 17.58 3.39
C MET A 338 -14.82 17.61 2.78
N GLY A 339 -13.91 18.40 3.35
CA GLY A 339 -12.53 18.49 2.90
C GLY A 339 -11.70 17.32 3.42
N LEU A 340 -11.01 16.64 2.52
CA LEU A 340 -10.24 15.42 2.77
C LEU A 340 -8.74 15.63 2.49
N VAL A 341 -7.92 14.76 3.07
CA VAL A 341 -6.46 14.76 2.94
C VAL A 341 -6.02 13.65 1.99
N HIS A 342 -5.26 14.00 0.96
CA HIS A 342 -4.74 13.10 -0.06
C HIS A 342 -3.23 12.99 0.04
N ILE A 343 -2.71 11.80 -0.13
CA ILE A 343 -1.29 11.52 -0.31
C ILE A 343 -1.09 10.80 -1.64
N TYR A 344 -0.34 11.42 -2.55
CA TYR A 344 0.15 10.77 -3.77
C TYR A 344 1.63 10.43 -3.60
N CYS A 345 1.91 9.15 -3.35
CA CYS A 345 3.24 8.67 -2.97
C CYS A 345 3.83 7.63 -3.93
N GLY A 346 5.00 7.09 -3.61
CA GLY A 346 5.64 6.01 -4.35
C GLY A 346 6.70 6.44 -5.36
N ASN A 347 7.42 5.46 -5.91
CA ASN A 347 8.61 5.67 -6.74
C ASN A 347 8.33 5.92 -8.23
N GLY A 348 7.08 5.77 -8.67
CA GLY A 348 6.64 6.00 -10.04
C GLY A 348 6.47 7.47 -10.39
N LYS A 349 6.53 7.76 -11.70
CA LYS A 349 6.15 9.04 -12.28
C LYS A 349 4.62 9.15 -12.23
N GLY A 350 4.12 10.28 -11.74
CA GLY A 350 2.68 10.54 -11.73
C GLY A 350 2.17 11.40 -10.57
N LYS A 351 2.92 11.49 -9.46
CA LYS A 351 2.44 12.11 -8.21
C LYS A 351 2.10 13.58 -8.37
N THR A 352 3.10 14.39 -8.75
CA THR A 352 2.92 15.81 -9.04
C THR A 352 1.90 16.03 -10.13
N THR A 353 1.97 15.31 -11.26
CA THR A 353 1.00 15.46 -12.36
C THR A 353 -0.44 15.16 -11.95
N ALA A 354 -0.67 14.20 -11.05
CA ALA A 354 -2.00 13.91 -10.52
C ALA A 354 -2.50 15.04 -9.61
N ALA A 355 -1.64 15.59 -8.76
CA ALA A 355 -1.95 16.74 -7.92
C ALA A 355 -2.26 18.00 -8.76
N MET A 356 -1.46 18.27 -9.80
CA MET A 356 -1.71 19.39 -10.73
C MET A 356 -3.00 19.19 -11.54
N GLY A 357 -3.31 17.96 -11.94
CA GLY A 357 -4.59 17.65 -12.60
C GLY A 357 -5.80 17.87 -11.69
N LEU A 358 -5.67 17.60 -10.39
CA LEU A 358 -6.70 17.90 -9.40
C LEU A 358 -6.81 19.42 -9.15
N ALA A 359 -5.69 20.13 -9.09
CA ALA A 359 -5.65 21.59 -9.03
C ALA A 359 -6.40 22.23 -10.20
N LEU A 360 -6.14 21.78 -11.43
CA LEU A 360 -6.85 22.23 -12.62
C LEU A 360 -8.35 21.93 -12.54
N ARG A 361 -8.74 20.76 -12.03
CA ARG A 361 -10.15 20.40 -11.85
C ARG A 361 -10.86 21.30 -10.84
N ALA A 362 -10.22 21.60 -9.72
CA ALA A 362 -10.77 22.49 -8.69
C ALA A 362 -10.91 23.92 -9.23
N ALA A 363 -9.86 24.45 -9.86
CA ALA A 363 -9.87 25.76 -10.49
C ALA A 363 -10.95 25.87 -11.58
N GLY A 364 -11.13 24.82 -12.41
CA GLY A 364 -12.18 24.75 -13.43
C GLY A 364 -13.61 24.73 -12.85
N ARG A 365 -13.77 24.54 -11.54
CA ARG A 365 -15.04 24.70 -10.81
C ARG A 365 -15.12 26.00 -10.02
N GLY A 366 -14.16 26.91 -10.19
CA GLY A 366 -14.12 28.19 -9.51
C GLY A 366 -13.67 28.12 -8.04
N LEU A 367 -13.14 26.99 -7.59
CA LEU A 367 -12.60 26.89 -6.23
C LEU A 367 -11.22 27.56 -6.16
N PRO A 368 -10.91 28.26 -5.05
CA PRO A 368 -9.58 28.78 -4.82
C PRO A 368 -8.58 27.63 -4.64
N VAL A 369 -7.42 27.75 -5.30
CA VAL A 369 -6.36 26.74 -5.25
C VAL A 369 -5.05 27.38 -4.86
N VAL A 370 -4.34 26.75 -3.92
CA VAL A 370 -2.95 27.09 -3.60
C VAL A 370 -2.09 25.88 -3.93
N VAL A 371 -1.03 26.09 -4.70
CA VAL A 371 0.00 25.09 -5.00
C VAL A 371 1.32 25.59 -4.42
N ALA A 372 1.84 24.88 -3.43
CA ALA A 372 3.16 25.11 -2.85
C ALA A 372 4.09 23.97 -3.25
N GLN A 373 5.20 24.29 -3.93
CA GLN A 373 6.21 23.30 -4.31
C GLN A 373 7.46 23.39 -3.43
N PHE A 374 7.72 22.32 -2.69
CA PHE A 374 8.89 22.20 -1.83
C PHE A 374 10.08 21.65 -2.63
N LEU A 375 11.28 22.21 -2.42
CA LEU A 375 12.51 21.81 -3.11
C LEU A 375 12.44 21.95 -4.65
N LYS A 376 11.57 22.84 -5.14
CA LYS A 376 11.40 23.19 -6.56
C LYS A 376 11.41 24.71 -6.74
N ASP A 377 11.66 25.15 -7.96
CA ASP A 377 11.70 26.55 -8.38
C ASP A 377 10.33 27.10 -8.85
N GLY A 378 9.35 26.23 -9.11
CA GLY A 378 8.05 26.65 -9.61
C GLY A 378 8.03 26.96 -11.10
N GLU A 379 9.03 26.52 -11.87
CA GLU A 379 9.15 26.88 -13.29
C GLU A 379 8.55 25.84 -14.25
N SER A 380 8.00 24.75 -13.73
CA SER A 380 7.41 23.68 -14.56
C SER A 380 6.27 24.17 -15.45
N GLY A 381 6.05 23.48 -16.57
CA GLY A 381 4.99 23.84 -17.52
C GLY A 381 3.60 23.88 -16.89
N GLU A 382 3.28 23.00 -15.93
CA GLU A 382 2.01 23.04 -15.21
C GLU A 382 1.90 24.31 -14.36
N CYS A 383 2.97 24.74 -13.70
CA CYS A 383 2.99 25.94 -12.87
C CYS A 383 2.77 27.21 -13.70
N GLN A 384 3.39 27.30 -14.88
CA GLN A 384 3.21 28.43 -15.78
C GLN A 384 1.74 28.58 -16.22
N MET A 385 1.08 27.47 -16.53
CA MET A 385 -0.35 27.48 -16.89
C MET A 385 -1.25 27.78 -15.69
N LEU A 386 -1.00 27.13 -14.55
CA LEU A 386 -1.82 27.30 -13.34
C LEU A 386 -1.81 28.75 -12.84
N ARG A 387 -0.68 29.47 -12.92
CA ARG A 387 -0.60 30.89 -12.54
C ARG A 387 -1.51 31.82 -13.35
N GLN A 388 -1.91 31.42 -14.56
CA GLN A 388 -2.79 32.21 -15.42
C GLN A 388 -4.26 32.03 -15.06
N LEU A 389 -4.60 31.00 -14.27
CA LEU A 389 -5.98 30.70 -13.90
C LEU A 389 -6.44 31.61 -12.75
N PRO A 390 -7.65 32.19 -12.84
CA PRO A 390 -8.18 33.02 -11.77
C PRO A 390 -8.39 32.19 -10.49
N GLY A 391 -8.00 32.74 -9.35
CA GLY A 391 -8.14 32.08 -8.05
C GLY A 391 -7.09 31.00 -7.76
N VAL A 392 -6.08 30.84 -8.61
CA VAL A 392 -4.97 29.91 -8.40
C VAL A 392 -3.71 30.67 -7.98
N THR A 393 -3.10 30.26 -6.87
CA THR A 393 -1.81 30.78 -6.39
C THR A 393 -0.76 29.67 -6.48
N VAL A 394 0.38 29.95 -7.10
CA VAL A 394 1.52 29.03 -7.16
C VAL A 394 2.72 29.68 -6.50
N ILE A 395 3.23 29.04 -5.44
CA ILE A 395 4.44 29.43 -4.71
C ILE A 395 5.41 28.24 -4.66
N ALA A 396 6.71 28.52 -4.60
CA ALA A 396 7.74 27.49 -4.60
C ALA A 396 8.96 27.93 -3.79
N GLY A 397 9.72 26.97 -3.27
CA GLY A 397 10.91 27.22 -2.49
C GLY A 397 12.03 26.25 -2.83
N ASN A 398 13.11 26.78 -3.41
CA ASN A 398 14.41 26.12 -3.51
C ASN A 398 15.52 27.20 -3.58
N PRO A 399 15.88 27.80 -2.43
CA PRO A 399 16.71 29.01 -2.41
C PRO A 399 18.12 28.79 -2.97
N CYS A 400 18.63 27.55 -2.95
CA CYS A 400 19.97 27.22 -3.41
C CYS A 400 20.00 26.58 -4.81
N GLY A 401 18.83 26.24 -5.40
CA GLY A 401 18.74 25.60 -6.72
C GLY A 401 19.39 24.21 -6.82
N LYS A 402 19.83 23.64 -5.69
CA LYS A 402 20.52 22.35 -5.61
C LYS A 402 19.57 21.25 -5.18
N PHE A 403 19.96 20.00 -5.44
CA PHE A 403 19.34 18.87 -4.77
C PHE A 403 19.82 18.77 -3.32
N SER A 404 18.99 18.25 -2.43
CA SER A 404 19.29 18.15 -0.99
C SER A 404 20.60 17.42 -0.66
N PHE A 405 20.99 16.42 -1.46
CA PHE A 405 22.25 15.67 -1.30
C PHE A 405 23.50 16.43 -1.75
N GLN A 406 23.34 17.62 -2.35
CA GLN A 406 24.44 18.49 -2.81
C GLN A 406 24.61 19.73 -1.94
N MET A 407 23.79 19.89 -0.89
CA MET A 407 23.79 21.06 -0.03
C MET A 407 24.79 20.91 1.11
N CYS A 408 25.54 21.98 1.42
CA CYS A 408 26.28 22.08 2.69
C CYS A 408 25.32 22.37 3.86
N GLN A 409 25.81 22.36 5.10
CA GLN A 409 24.94 22.54 6.27
C GLN A 409 24.26 23.92 6.26
N GLU A 410 24.99 24.98 5.91
CA GLU A 410 24.44 26.34 5.84
C GLU A 410 23.32 26.45 4.79
N GLU A 411 23.51 25.81 3.63
CA GLU A 411 22.49 25.76 2.56
C GLU A 411 21.27 24.95 3.00
N ARG A 412 21.46 23.90 3.80
CA ARG A 412 20.35 23.12 4.37
C ARG A 412 19.56 23.94 5.38
N ASP A 413 20.22 24.68 6.26
CA ASP A 413 19.57 25.52 7.26
C ASP A 413 18.78 26.66 6.60
N GLN A 414 19.36 27.30 5.58
CA GLN A 414 18.67 28.29 4.76
C GLN A 414 17.44 27.69 4.05
N THR A 415 17.60 26.48 3.49
CA THR A 415 16.50 25.77 2.83
C THR A 415 15.41 25.41 3.84
N ALA A 416 15.75 24.94 5.04
CA ALA A 416 14.78 24.62 6.09
C ALA A 416 13.97 25.85 6.52
N CYS A 417 14.63 26.99 6.72
CA CYS A 417 13.96 28.26 7.03
C CYS A 417 12.99 28.68 5.90
N CYS A 418 13.45 28.62 4.65
CA CYS A 418 12.64 28.94 3.47
C CYS A 418 11.41 28.02 3.34
N LEU A 419 11.59 26.71 3.52
CA LEU A 419 10.49 25.74 3.39
C LEU A 419 9.48 25.83 4.54
N THR A 420 9.92 26.16 5.75
CA THR A 420 9.04 26.44 6.88
C THR A 420 8.18 27.68 6.59
N GLN A 421 8.78 28.75 6.08
CA GLN A 421 8.04 29.95 5.68
C GLN A 421 7.08 29.67 4.52
N LEU A 422 7.51 28.91 3.51
CA LEU A 422 6.69 28.50 2.38
C LEU A 422 5.45 27.73 2.84
N PHE A 423 5.62 26.78 3.77
CA PHE A 423 4.51 26.02 4.34
C PHE A 423 3.50 26.95 5.03
N ARG A 424 3.96 27.84 5.91
CA ARG A 424 3.09 28.80 6.61
C ARG A 424 2.37 29.74 5.65
N GLU A 425 3.06 30.25 4.64
CA GLU A 425 2.45 31.08 3.60
C GLU A 425 1.38 30.30 2.81
N ALA A 426 1.65 29.04 2.45
CA ALA A 426 0.70 28.19 1.74
C ALA A 426 -0.58 27.96 2.56
N VAL A 427 -0.42 27.64 3.84
CA VAL A 427 -1.53 27.46 4.80
C VAL A 427 -2.32 28.76 4.96
N GLN A 428 -1.64 29.90 5.11
CA GLN A 428 -2.29 31.21 5.26
C GLN A 428 -3.11 31.60 4.02
N LYS A 429 -2.61 31.28 2.81
CA LYS A 429 -3.29 31.61 1.55
C LYS A 429 -4.42 30.64 1.20
N ALA A 430 -4.42 29.44 1.79
CA ALA A 430 -5.46 28.46 1.56
C ALA A 430 -6.83 28.99 2.04
N LYS A 431 -7.86 28.77 1.23
CA LYS A 431 -9.23 29.19 1.53
C LYS A 431 -10.13 27.96 1.67
N SER A 432 -11.20 28.09 2.45
CA SER A 432 -12.19 27.04 2.65
C SER A 432 -13.57 27.59 2.25
N PRO A 433 -14.32 26.94 1.34
CA PRO A 433 -13.93 25.76 0.56
C PRO A 433 -12.79 26.05 -0.43
N GLY A 434 -11.91 25.07 -0.67
CA GLY A 434 -10.76 25.23 -1.57
C GLY A 434 -9.83 24.02 -1.59
N LEU A 435 -8.73 24.15 -2.32
CA LEU A 435 -7.72 23.09 -2.47
C LEU A 435 -6.31 23.63 -2.15
N LEU A 436 -5.60 22.95 -1.25
CA LEU A 436 -4.20 23.19 -0.95
C LEU A 436 -3.35 22.00 -1.43
N VAL A 437 -2.46 22.23 -2.38
CA VAL A 437 -1.48 21.27 -2.87
C VAL A 437 -0.11 21.58 -2.27
N LEU A 438 0.43 20.63 -1.52
CA LEU A 438 1.75 20.62 -0.89
C LEU A 438 2.63 19.62 -1.65
N ASP A 439 3.15 20.05 -2.81
CA ASP A 439 3.92 19.19 -3.72
C ASP A 439 5.35 18.99 -3.21
N GLU A 440 5.80 17.73 -3.14
CA GLU A 440 7.08 17.27 -2.56
C GLU A 440 7.28 17.60 -1.08
N ILE A 441 6.21 17.91 -0.34
CA ILE A 441 6.31 18.13 1.12
C ILE A 441 6.87 16.91 1.86
N CYS A 442 6.61 15.69 1.39
CA CYS A 442 7.19 14.50 2.03
C CYS A 442 8.72 14.48 1.92
N ALA A 443 9.29 15.02 0.84
CA ALA A 443 10.74 15.14 0.71
C ALA A 443 11.31 16.22 1.65
N ALA A 444 10.55 17.30 1.90
CA ALA A 444 10.92 18.31 2.89
C ALA A 444 10.93 17.74 4.32
N LEU A 445 9.91 16.94 4.67
CA LEU A 445 9.80 16.27 5.97
C LEU A 445 10.92 15.24 6.18
N SER A 446 11.07 14.28 5.26
CA SER A 446 12.10 13.23 5.36
C SER A 446 13.52 13.79 5.24
N GLY A 447 13.70 14.95 4.62
CA GLY A 447 14.98 15.66 4.55
C GLY A 447 15.34 16.48 5.80
N GLY A 448 14.42 16.57 6.78
CA GLY A 448 14.60 17.37 7.99
C GLY A 448 14.50 18.88 7.78
N PHE A 449 13.94 19.32 6.64
CA PHE A 449 13.80 20.74 6.31
C PHE A 449 12.53 21.37 6.88
N LEU A 450 11.53 20.55 7.20
CA LEU A 450 10.26 20.96 7.77
C LEU A 450 9.94 20.05 8.95
N GLN A 451 9.49 20.64 10.06
CA GLN A 451 9.12 19.87 11.26
C GLN A 451 7.78 19.16 11.05
N GLU A 452 7.76 17.85 11.30
CA GLU A 452 6.57 17.01 11.10
C GLU A 452 5.39 17.47 11.98
N ASP A 453 5.66 17.86 13.23
CA ASP A 453 4.63 18.33 14.16
C ASP A 453 3.93 19.60 13.69
N GLU A 454 4.60 20.47 12.91
CA GLU A 454 3.99 21.68 12.36
C GLU A 454 2.94 21.32 11.29
N VAL A 455 3.23 20.33 10.46
CA VAL A 455 2.29 19.82 9.44
C VAL A 455 1.13 19.08 10.10
N LEU A 456 1.40 18.24 11.10
CA LEU A 456 0.37 17.52 11.85
C LEU A 456 -0.59 18.48 12.58
N GLY A 457 -0.06 19.52 13.22
CA GLY A 457 -0.88 20.55 13.88
C GLY A 457 -1.81 21.25 12.90
N PHE A 458 -1.32 21.59 11.70
CA PHE A 458 -2.18 22.11 10.63
C PHE A 458 -3.25 21.12 10.19
N LEU A 459 -2.90 19.86 9.91
CA LEU A 459 -3.85 18.86 9.43
C LEU A 459 -4.97 18.59 10.45
N GLN A 460 -4.65 18.60 11.75
CA GLN A 460 -5.64 18.47 12.83
C GLN A 460 -6.58 19.68 12.93
N ALA A 461 -6.05 20.89 12.71
CA ALA A 461 -6.80 22.14 12.81
C ALA A 461 -7.37 22.63 11.47
N LYS A 462 -7.24 21.85 10.39
CA LYS A 462 -7.57 22.30 9.04
C LYS A 462 -9.07 22.68 8.94
N PRO A 463 -9.43 23.70 8.16
CA PRO A 463 -10.83 24.02 7.90
C PRO A 463 -11.63 22.86 7.31
N ALA A 464 -12.91 22.77 7.68
CA ALA A 464 -13.80 21.65 7.37
C ALA A 464 -13.95 21.34 5.87
N GLU A 465 -13.93 22.37 5.01
CA GLU A 465 -14.12 22.24 3.55
C GLU A 465 -12.81 22.46 2.77
N LEU A 466 -11.67 22.53 3.45
CA LEU A 466 -10.37 22.59 2.77
C LEU A 466 -9.91 21.18 2.42
N GLU A 467 -9.74 20.94 1.12
CA GLU A 467 -9.09 19.75 0.57
C GLU A 467 -7.57 19.94 0.59
N VAL A 468 -6.82 18.95 1.04
CA VAL A 468 -5.35 19.02 1.12
C VAL A 468 -4.75 17.86 0.33
N VAL A 469 -3.76 18.14 -0.51
CA VAL A 469 -3.02 17.13 -1.29
C VAL A 469 -1.55 17.25 -0.97
N MET A 470 -0.95 16.16 -0.51
CA MET A 470 0.48 16.05 -0.26
C MET A 470 1.10 15.09 -1.26
N THR A 471 2.29 15.40 -1.75
CA THR A 471 3.03 14.52 -2.66
C THR A 471 4.45 14.27 -2.17
N GLY A 472 5.05 13.18 -2.65
CA GLY A 472 6.46 12.85 -2.45
C GLY A 472 6.68 11.35 -2.45
N ARG A 473 7.92 10.85 -2.33
CA ARG A 473 8.18 9.41 -2.46
C ARG A 473 7.70 8.60 -1.25
N GLU A 474 8.16 9.00 -0.07
CA GLU A 474 8.04 8.25 1.18
C GLU A 474 7.45 9.20 2.25
N PRO A 475 6.11 9.25 2.38
CA PRO A 475 5.45 10.05 3.42
C PRO A 475 5.74 9.48 4.82
N PRO A 476 5.95 10.31 5.85
CA PRO A 476 6.05 9.86 7.24
C PRO A 476 4.79 9.11 7.70
N GLU A 477 4.96 8.12 8.60
CA GLU A 477 3.88 7.26 9.07
C GLU A 477 2.76 8.07 9.76
N ARG A 478 3.12 9.03 10.64
CA ARG A 478 2.14 9.85 11.35
C ARG A 478 1.35 10.74 10.40
N ILE A 479 1.97 11.20 9.31
CA ILE A 479 1.29 11.96 8.25
C ILE A 479 0.31 11.06 7.48
N CYS A 480 0.67 9.79 7.25
CA CYS A 480 -0.21 8.82 6.61
C CYS A 480 -1.45 8.51 7.46
N GLU A 481 -1.32 8.47 8.78
CA GLU A 481 -2.43 8.24 9.72
C GLU A 481 -3.50 9.34 9.64
N MET A 482 -3.13 10.56 9.21
CA MET A 482 -4.04 11.70 9.04
C MET A 482 -4.70 11.76 7.64
N ALA A 483 -4.33 10.87 6.72
CA ALA A 483 -4.80 10.93 5.33
C ALA A 483 -6.05 10.09 5.08
N ASP A 484 -7.02 10.67 4.38
CA ASP A 484 -8.23 9.98 3.92
C ASP A 484 -7.97 9.17 2.64
N TYR A 485 -7.07 9.66 1.79
CA TYR A 485 -6.63 8.98 0.57
C TYR A 485 -5.12 8.79 0.56
N ILE A 486 -4.68 7.56 0.30
CA ILE A 486 -3.29 7.26 -0.02
C ILE A 486 -3.26 6.50 -1.34
N SER A 487 -2.66 7.11 -2.36
CA SER A 487 -2.44 6.48 -3.67
C SER A 487 -0.95 6.32 -3.92
N GLU A 488 -0.49 5.07 -3.95
CA GLU A 488 0.89 4.75 -4.27
C GLU A 488 1.06 4.56 -5.79
N ILE A 489 1.88 5.41 -6.39
CA ILE A 489 2.24 5.34 -7.80
C ILE A 489 3.53 4.54 -7.92
N MET A 490 3.41 3.28 -8.34
CA MET A 490 4.54 2.35 -8.48
C MET A 490 5.26 2.51 -9.83
N LYS A 491 6.61 2.52 -9.80
CA LYS A 491 7.43 2.48 -11.02
C LYS A 491 7.42 1.08 -11.63
N ARG A 492 6.39 0.73 -12.40
CA ARG A 492 6.36 -0.57 -13.13
C ARG A 492 7.37 -0.62 -14.27
N ARG A 493 7.52 0.49 -15.01
CA ARG A 493 8.56 0.73 -16.04
C ARG A 493 8.80 2.23 -16.12
N HIS A 494 10.02 2.66 -16.41
CA HIS A 494 10.32 4.06 -16.71
C HIS A 494 11.30 4.16 -17.89
N PRO A 495 11.12 5.10 -18.85
CA PRO A 495 12.05 5.24 -19.99
C PRO A 495 13.50 5.49 -19.57
N TYR A 496 13.70 6.14 -18.42
CA TYR A 496 15.02 6.32 -17.81
C TYR A 496 15.76 5.00 -17.55
N ASP A 497 15.05 3.90 -17.26
CA ASP A 497 15.66 2.57 -17.08
C ASP A 497 16.32 2.05 -18.38
N LYS A 498 15.98 2.66 -19.53
CA LYS A 498 16.59 2.42 -20.85
C LYS A 498 17.56 3.53 -21.27
N GLY A 499 17.94 4.43 -20.35
CA GLY A 499 18.80 5.57 -20.63
C GLY A 499 18.13 6.72 -21.39
N VAL A 500 16.80 6.73 -21.54
CA VAL A 500 16.10 7.85 -22.19
C VAL A 500 16.11 9.06 -21.24
N PRO A 501 16.67 10.21 -21.65
CA PRO A 501 16.73 11.40 -20.81
C PRO A 501 15.35 12.06 -20.67
N ALA A 502 15.24 12.99 -19.71
CA ALA A 502 14.03 13.77 -19.47
C ALA A 502 13.68 14.66 -20.68
N ARG A 503 12.41 14.63 -21.11
CA ARG A 503 11.91 15.33 -22.29
C ARG A 503 11.01 16.51 -21.90
N VAL A 504 11.11 17.59 -22.67
CA VAL A 504 10.27 18.79 -22.50
C VAL A 504 8.80 18.44 -22.74
N GLY A 505 7.93 18.90 -21.85
CA GLY A 505 6.48 18.65 -21.89
C GLY A 505 6.07 17.29 -21.34
N ILE A 506 7.02 16.45 -20.90
CA ILE A 506 6.74 15.14 -20.30
C ILE A 506 7.39 14.98 -18.93
N GLU A 507 8.69 15.23 -18.83
CA GLU A 507 9.47 15.18 -17.58
C GLU A 507 10.06 16.54 -17.18
N LYS A 508 10.33 17.42 -18.16
CA LYS A 508 10.79 18.80 -17.96
C LYS A 508 9.68 19.79 -18.27
#